data_AF-A0A8H8N5W3-F1
#
_entry.id   AF-A0A8H8N5W3-F1
#
_cell.length_a   1.000
_cell.length_b   1.000
_cell.length_c   1.000
_cell.angle_alpha   90.00
_cell.angle_beta   90.00
_cell.angle_gamma   90.00
#
_symmetry.space_group_name_H-M   'P 1'
#
loop_
_entity.id
_entity.type
_entity.pdbx_description
1 polymer ?
#
loop_
_entity_poly.entity_id
_entity_poly.type
_entity_poly.pdbx_seq_one_letter_code
_entity_poly.pdbx_strand_id
1 'polypeptide(L)'
;MPLPDGFFVDTVRPDEVEAAHALEADGYPADEAASLEALRYRQSVAPDLFLGAYVPTPTPRTLIGFVVATLSPSPTLTHHSMETHEPTPTPSSVCIHSVCVSKSHLRQGVALKLLEEYLKRLEGIPTVARVLLICKENLKPLYSRAGFTEVGPSSVVHGQDQWYEFKKDIEHSPAQPSQASILAALQSQSSRPKRPQVSYSCFSSPATDLTYTDPGDPTQYNTHKLTCPRDVCGSLILSRGVGVWHSAPPSIPEIFSKSVPGFNDPDQSSGWWLVTPSPMQFENIGFSKAVEGGIKYLSCAECDLGPLGWCVEKGPSEFWLNASRVGYRTA
;
A
#
# COMPACT_ATOMS: atom_id res chain seq x y z
N MET A 1 -22.26 12.83 22.78
CA MET A 1 -22.58 14.21 22.36
C MET A 1 -23.72 14.11 21.36
N PRO A 2 -24.86 14.81 21.52
CA PRO A 2 -25.94 14.75 20.55
C PRO A 2 -25.43 15.16 19.18
N LEU A 3 -25.77 14.41 18.13
CA LEU A 3 -25.53 14.86 16.76
C LEU A 3 -26.42 16.10 16.52
N PRO A 4 -26.06 17.01 15.60
CA PRO A 4 -26.77 18.27 15.38
C PRO A 4 -28.25 18.14 14.96
N ASP A 5 -28.80 16.93 14.87
CA ASP A 5 -30.11 16.60 14.29
C ASP A 5 -31.14 16.05 15.31
N GLY A 6 -30.96 16.33 16.61
CA GLY A 6 -31.97 15.99 17.62
C GLY A 6 -31.99 14.52 18.07
N PHE A 7 -31.00 13.72 17.67
CA PHE A 7 -30.78 12.36 18.18
C PHE A 7 -29.30 12.12 18.52
N PHE A 8 -29.02 11.09 19.31
CA PHE A 8 -27.68 10.64 19.64
C PHE A 8 -27.53 9.14 19.41
N VAL A 9 -26.29 8.67 19.33
CA VAL A 9 -25.98 7.26 19.03
C VAL A 9 -25.27 6.63 20.21
N ASP A 10 -25.75 5.47 20.65
CA ASP A 10 -25.20 4.74 21.80
C ASP A 10 -25.45 3.23 21.67
N THR A 11 -24.79 2.40 22.47
CA THR A 11 -24.99 0.94 22.45
C THR A 11 -26.39 0.57 22.94
N VAL A 12 -26.99 -0.44 22.31
CA VAL A 12 -28.29 -1.00 22.70
C VAL A 12 -28.12 -1.88 23.94
N ARG A 13 -28.88 -1.58 24.98
CA ARG A 13 -28.83 -2.33 26.25
C ARG A 13 -29.68 -3.60 26.18
N PRO A 14 -29.42 -4.61 27.03
CA PRO A 14 -30.20 -5.85 27.04
C PRO A 14 -31.72 -5.61 27.21
N ASP A 15 -32.11 -4.60 27.98
CA ASP A 15 -33.50 -4.20 28.26
C ASP A 15 -34.15 -3.37 27.14
N GLU A 16 -33.39 -3.04 26.08
CA GLU A 16 -33.87 -2.28 24.92
C GLU A 16 -33.99 -3.17 23.67
N VAL A 17 -33.65 -4.45 23.76
CA VAL A 17 -33.69 -5.40 22.63
C VAL A 17 -35.12 -5.62 22.14
N GLU A 18 -36.11 -5.58 23.03
CA GLU A 18 -37.52 -5.67 22.68
C GLU A 18 -37.96 -4.47 21.81
N ALA A 19 -37.43 -3.28 22.08
CA ALA A 19 -37.70 -2.09 21.26
C ALA A 19 -37.04 -2.22 19.89
N ALA A 20 -35.83 -2.77 19.82
CA ALA A 20 -35.17 -3.07 18.53
C ALA A 20 -35.97 -4.11 17.73
N HIS A 21 -36.45 -5.18 18.38
CA HIS A 21 -37.28 -6.19 17.72
C HIS A 21 -38.58 -5.60 17.17
N ALA A 22 -39.24 -4.70 17.92
CA ALA A 22 -40.44 -4.02 17.44
C ALA A 22 -40.16 -3.15 16.19
N LEU A 23 -39.02 -2.46 16.15
CA LEU A 23 -38.59 -1.72 14.96
C LEU A 23 -38.28 -2.64 13.77
N GLU A 24 -37.70 -3.81 14.02
CA GLU A 24 -37.40 -4.79 12.98
C GLU A 24 -38.66 -5.41 12.38
N ALA A 25 -39.60 -5.81 13.23
CA ALA A 25 -40.90 -6.34 12.80
C ALA A 25 -41.74 -5.32 12.02
N ASP A 26 -41.56 -4.03 12.30
CA ASP A 26 -42.24 -2.96 11.55
C ASP A 26 -41.56 -2.64 10.21
N GLY A 27 -40.26 -2.92 10.09
CA GLY A 27 -39.42 -2.60 8.94
C GLY A 27 -39.24 -3.71 7.91
N TYR A 28 -39.35 -4.98 8.32
CA TYR A 28 -39.12 -6.16 7.49
C TYR A 28 -40.39 -7.01 7.34
N PRO A 29 -40.56 -7.72 6.20
CA PRO A 29 -41.47 -8.85 6.10
C PRO A 29 -41.19 -9.90 7.19
N ALA A 30 -42.23 -10.63 7.62
CA ALA A 30 -42.12 -11.58 8.73
C ALA A 30 -41.15 -12.75 8.46
N ASP A 31 -40.92 -13.09 7.19
CA ASP A 31 -39.97 -14.12 6.74
C ASP A 31 -38.52 -13.63 6.62
N GLU A 32 -38.29 -12.30 6.67
CA GLU A 32 -36.97 -11.67 6.60
C GLU A 32 -36.51 -11.10 7.94
N ALA A 33 -37.45 -10.77 8.85
CA ALA A 33 -37.15 -10.17 10.14
C ALA A 33 -36.42 -11.15 11.09
N ALA A 34 -35.44 -10.65 11.85
CA ALA A 34 -34.83 -11.45 12.91
C ALA A 34 -35.82 -11.73 14.06
N SER A 35 -35.74 -12.95 14.62
CA SER A 35 -36.48 -13.27 15.83
C SER A 35 -35.94 -12.50 17.04
N LEU A 36 -36.77 -12.34 18.07
CA LEU A 36 -36.35 -11.73 19.33
C LEU A 36 -35.18 -12.49 19.96
N GLU A 37 -35.18 -13.82 19.85
CA GLU A 37 -34.10 -14.69 20.34
C GLU A 37 -32.79 -14.41 19.61
N ALA A 38 -32.83 -14.21 18.29
CA ALA A 38 -31.64 -13.89 17.50
C ALA A 38 -31.05 -12.54 17.90
N LEU A 39 -31.90 -11.52 18.11
CA LEU A 39 -31.45 -10.21 18.59
C LEU A 39 -30.88 -10.26 20.00
N ARG A 40 -31.51 -11.00 20.92
CA ARG A 40 -30.98 -11.23 22.28
C ARG A 40 -29.64 -11.95 22.25
N TYR A 41 -29.51 -12.98 21.41
CA TYR A 41 -28.26 -13.69 21.22
C TYR A 41 -27.15 -12.74 20.74
N ARG A 42 -27.39 -11.99 19.65
CA ARG A 42 -26.43 -11.03 19.09
C ARG A 42 -26.02 -9.97 20.12
N GLN A 43 -26.99 -9.46 20.88
CA GLN A 43 -26.74 -8.51 21.98
C GLN A 43 -25.83 -9.12 23.06
N SER A 44 -26.05 -10.39 23.42
CA SER A 44 -25.27 -11.04 24.47
C SER A 44 -23.83 -11.36 24.06
N VAL A 45 -23.59 -11.70 22.78
CA VAL A 45 -22.25 -12.10 22.29
C VAL A 45 -21.45 -10.95 21.70
N ALA A 46 -22.12 -9.91 21.17
CA ALA A 46 -21.48 -8.78 20.52
C ALA A 46 -22.16 -7.44 20.89
N PRO A 47 -22.26 -7.09 22.19
CA PRO A 47 -22.95 -5.88 22.62
C PRO A 47 -22.35 -4.60 22.03
N ASP A 48 -21.03 -4.57 21.84
CA ASP A 48 -20.31 -3.42 21.26
C ASP A 48 -20.60 -3.22 19.77
N LEU A 49 -21.13 -4.24 19.09
CA LEU A 49 -21.53 -4.21 17.68
C LEU A 49 -23.03 -3.95 17.50
N PHE A 50 -23.76 -3.68 18.60
CA PHE A 50 -25.17 -3.35 18.58
C PHE A 50 -25.38 -1.87 18.97
N LEU A 51 -25.64 -1.05 17.96
CA LEU A 51 -25.69 0.40 18.08
C LEU A 51 -27.10 0.94 17.77
N GLY A 52 -27.60 1.82 18.63
CA GLY A 52 -28.92 2.44 18.52
C GLY A 52 -28.83 3.95 18.31
N ALA A 53 -29.78 4.49 17.55
CA ALA A 53 -30.07 5.91 17.46
C ALA A 53 -31.24 6.25 18.40
N TYR A 54 -31.07 7.28 19.23
CA TYR A 54 -32.00 7.63 20.30
C TYR A 54 -32.36 9.11 20.27
N VAL A 55 -33.64 9.41 20.50
CA VAL A 55 -34.06 10.76 20.85
C VAL A 55 -33.89 11.00 22.36
N PRO A 56 -33.35 12.15 22.78
CA PRO A 56 -33.02 12.44 24.19
C PRO A 56 -34.24 12.68 25.08
N THR A 57 -35.41 12.93 24.50
CA THR A 57 -36.67 13.14 25.21
C THR A 57 -37.79 12.40 24.50
N PRO A 58 -38.70 11.71 25.22
CA PRO A 58 -38.83 11.63 26.68
C PRO A 58 -37.75 10.76 27.37
N THR A 59 -37.74 10.75 28.71
CA THR A 59 -36.98 9.77 29.53
C THR A 59 -37.93 8.64 29.96
N PRO A 60 -37.52 7.36 29.84
CA PRO A 60 -36.25 6.85 29.31
C PRO A 60 -36.07 7.13 27.81
N ARG A 61 -34.81 7.11 27.34
CA ARG A 61 -34.47 7.38 25.94
C ARG A 61 -35.27 6.49 24.99
N THR A 62 -35.71 7.03 23.86
CA THR A 62 -36.49 6.28 22.87
C THR A 62 -35.62 5.86 21.70
N LEU A 63 -35.54 4.56 21.43
CA LEU A 63 -34.86 4.00 20.27
C LEU A 63 -35.66 4.31 18.99
N ILE A 64 -35.02 4.97 18.02
CA ILE A 64 -35.62 5.34 16.73
C ILE A 64 -34.98 4.65 15.53
N GLY A 65 -33.90 3.90 15.75
CA GLY A 65 -33.24 3.07 14.75
C GLY A 65 -32.06 2.32 15.35
N PHE A 66 -31.60 1.26 14.69
CA PHE A 66 -30.47 0.47 15.17
C PHE A 66 -29.70 -0.22 14.04
N VAL A 67 -28.47 -0.62 14.35
CA VAL A 67 -27.61 -1.51 13.57
C VAL A 67 -27.14 -2.63 14.51
N VAL A 68 -27.25 -3.88 14.07
CA VAL A 68 -26.75 -5.04 14.81
C VAL A 68 -25.87 -5.90 13.92
N ALA A 69 -24.72 -6.33 14.45
CA ALA A 69 -23.76 -7.16 13.72
C ALA A 69 -23.13 -8.24 14.61
N THR A 70 -22.52 -9.24 13.98
CA THR A 70 -21.59 -10.18 14.63
C THR A 70 -20.25 -10.18 13.89
N LEU A 71 -19.27 -10.91 14.42
CA LEU A 71 -17.98 -11.11 13.77
C LEU A 71 -17.96 -12.44 13.04
N SER A 72 -17.29 -12.48 11.89
CA SER A 72 -16.93 -13.72 11.20
C SER A 72 -15.56 -13.57 10.53
N PRO A 73 -14.69 -14.59 10.58
CA PRO A 73 -13.42 -14.56 9.87
C PRO A 73 -13.57 -14.66 8.35
N SER A 74 -14.78 -14.98 7.86
CA SER A 74 -15.06 -15.09 6.43
C SER A 74 -14.86 -13.75 5.72
N PRO A 75 -14.20 -13.72 4.56
CA PRO A 75 -14.00 -12.50 3.80
C PRO A 75 -15.25 -11.96 3.10
N THR A 76 -16.32 -12.76 3.06
CA THR A 76 -17.62 -12.56 2.37
C THR A 76 -18.76 -13.09 3.23
N LEU A 77 -20.01 -12.69 2.96
CA LEU A 77 -21.17 -13.19 3.70
C LEU A 77 -21.55 -14.61 3.29
N THR A 78 -21.80 -15.43 4.30
CA THR A 78 -22.24 -16.83 4.21
C THR A 78 -23.43 -17.04 5.14
N HIS A 79 -24.22 -18.09 4.93
CA HIS A 79 -25.29 -18.45 5.88
C HIS A 79 -24.76 -18.61 7.31
N HIS A 80 -23.61 -19.25 7.46
CA HIS A 80 -22.94 -19.44 8.75
C HIS A 80 -22.58 -18.12 9.45
N SER A 81 -22.05 -17.13 8.70
CA SER A 81 -21.74 -15.80 9.25
C SER A 81 -22.98 -14.97 9.61
N MET A 82 -24.15 -15.31 9.05
CA MET A 82 -25.43 -14.66 9.38
C MET A 82 -26.10 -15.26 10.63
N GLU A 83 -25.61 -16.40 11.12
CA GLU A 83 -26.16 -17.12 12.28
C GLU A 83 -25.22 -17.06 13.50
N THR A 84 -23.91 -17.14 13.28
CA THR A 84 -22.93 -17.35 14.36
C THR A 84 -22.04 -16.12 14.60
N HIS A 85 -21.46 -16.06 15.81
CA HIS A 85 -20.48 -15.04 16.19
C HIS A 85 -19.12 -15.70 16.38
N GLU A 86 -18.16 -15.35 15.54
CA GLU A 86 -16.80 -15.86 15.54
C GLU A 86 -15.80 -14.71 15.56
N PRO A 87 -15.30 -14.31 16.74
CA PRO A 87 -14.38 -13.18 16.87
C PRO A 87 -12.95 -13.49 16.42
N THR A 88 -12.64 -14.76 16.14
CA THR A 88 -11.31 -15.24 15.77
C THR A 88 -11.37 -16.14 14.53
N PRO A 89 -10.32 -16.16 13.69
CA PRO A 89 -9.10 -15.33 13.75
C PRO A 89 -9.34 -13.85 13.41
N THR A 90 -8.44 -12.99 13.90
CA THR A 90 -8.40 -11.56 13.57
C THR A 90 -7.30 -11.26 12.53
N PRO A 91 -7.45 -10.24 11.67
CA PRO A 91 -8.56 -9.31 11.61
C PRO A 91 -9.81 -9.92 10.94
N SER A 92 -10.98 -9.67 11.51
CA SER A 92 -12.25 -10.32 11.19
C SER A 92 -13.18 -9.38 10.41
N SER A 93 -14.21 -9.92 9.78
CA SER A 93 -15.31 -9.17 9.19
C SER A 93 -16.39 -8.87 10.23
N VAL A 94 -16.95 -7.66 10.20
CA VAL A 94 -18.21 -7.32 10.89
C VAL A 94 -19.36 -7.57 9.93
N CYS A 95 -20.24 -8.51 10.26
CA CYS A 95 -21.39 -8.91 9.45
C CYS A 95 -22.65 -8.23 9.99
N ILE A 96 -23.12 -7.18 9.32
CA ILE A 96 -24.35 -6.48 9.70
C ILE A 96 -25.55 -7.36 9.33
N HIS A 97 -26.38 -7.64 10.33
CA HIS A 97 -27.60 -8.43 10.16
C HIS A 97 -28.82 -7.57 9.90
N SER A 98 -28.97 -6.46 10.61
CA SER A 98 -30.16 -5.61 10.51
C SER A 98 -29.79 -4.13 10.62
N VAL A 99 -30.44 -3.30 9.80
CA VAL A 99 -30.38 -1.83 9.85
C VAL A 99 -31.81 -1.30 9.77
N CYS A 100 -32.35 -0.87 10.91
CA CYS A 100 -33.75 -0.45 11.02
C CYS A 100 -33.85 1.02 11.43
N VAL A 101 -34.85 1.72 10.91
CA VAL A 101 -35.23 3.07 11.36
C VAL A 101 -36.74 3.13 11.43
N SER A 102 -37.27 3.74 12.50
CA SER A 102 -38.69 3.95 12.71
C SER A 102 -39.34 4.68 11.52
N LYS A 103 -40.55 4.25 11.12
CA LYS A 103 -41.30 4.85 10.01
C LYS A 103 -41.47 6.38 10.12
N SER A 104 -41.64 6.90 11.34
CA SER A 104 -41.78 8.34 11.61
C SER A 104 -40.48 9.13 11.43
N HIS A 105 -39.34 8.45 11.32
CA HIS A 105 -38.00 9.04 11.20
C HIS A 105 -37.31 8.66 9.87
N LEU A 106 -38.04 8.04 8.94
CA LEU A 106 -37.54 7.76 7.59
C LEU A 106 -37.34 9.06 6.80
N ARG A 107 -36.43 8.99 5.81
CA ARG A 107 -36.11 10.11 4.89
C ARG A 107 -35.52 11.35 5.57
N GLN A 108 -35.20 11.31 6.86
CA GLN A 108 -34.54 12.38 7.62
C GLN A 108 -33.02 12.19 7.73
N GLY A 109 -32.46 11.18 7.05
CA GLY A 109 -31.02 10.90 7.06
C GLY A 109 -30.52 10.10 8.28
N VAL A 110 -31.43 9.63 9.15
CA VAL A 110 -31.08 8.87 10.37
C VAL A 110 -30.26 7.62 10.04
N ALA A 111 -30.68 6.80 9.06
CA ALA A 111 -29.97 5.58 8.70
C ALA A 111 -28.53 5.85 8.23
N LEU A 112 -28.33 6.89 7.40
CA LEU A 112 -27.02 7.25 6.89
C LEU A 112 -26.10 7.69 8.03
N LYS A 113 -26.56 8.58 8.90
CA LYS A 113 -25.78 9.07 10.05
C LYS A 113 -25.48 7.97 11.06
N LEU A 114 -26.42 7.05 11.28
CA LEU A 114 -26.21 5.89 12.13
C LEU A 114 -25.12 4.97 11.54
N LEU A 115 -25.14 4.71 10.23
CA LEU A 115 -24.10 3.95 9.55
C LEU A 115 -22.73 4.64 9.55
N GLU A 116 -22.69 5.96 9.32
CA GLU A 116 -21.44 6.76 9.37
C GLU A 116 -20.80 6.70 10.77
N GLU A 117 -21.58 6.91 11.82
CA GLU A 117 -21.09 6.79 13.20
C GLU A 117 -20.71 5.34 13.55
N TYR A 118 -21.45 4.35 13.05
CA TYR A 118 -21.12 2.93 13.21
C TYR A 118 -19.75 2.60 12.61
N LEU A 119 -19.52 2.96 11.34
CA LEU A 119 -18.26 2.74 10.65
C LEU A 119 -17.10 3.48 11.33
N LYS A 120 -17.30 4.73 11.74
CA LYS A 120 -16.31 5.51 12.48
C LYS A 120 -15.89 4.85 13.79
N ARG A 121 -16.82 4.21 14.52
CA ARG A 121 -16.47 3.45 15.74
C ARG A 121 -15.66 2.20 15.40
N LEU A 122 -15.98 1.52 14.30
CA LEU A 122 -15.26 0.32 13.85
C LEU A 122 -13.84 0.63 13.36
N GLU A 123 -13.59 1.81 12.79
CA GLU A 123 -12.23 2.28 12.44
C GLU A 123 -11.30 2.32 13.66
N GLY A 124 -11.84 2.53 14.86
CA GLY A 124 -11.11 2.48 16.12
C GLY A 124 -10.79 1.07 16.63
N ILE A 125 -11.25 0.01 15.96
CA ILE A 125 -11.09 -1.39 16.38
C ILE A 125 -10.02 -2.08 15.49
N PRO A 126 -8.80 -2.31 15.98
CA PRO A 126 -7.69 -2.86 15.17
C PRO A 126 -7.96 -4.27 14.63
N THR A 127 -8.88 -5.00 15.24
CA THR A 127 -9.21 -6.39 14.88
C THR A 127 -10.27 -6.49 13.79
N VAL A 128 -10.83 -5.38 13.28
CA VAL A 128 -11.85 -5.39 12.24
C VAL A 128 -11.23 -5.05 10.89
N ALA A 129 -11.16 -6.01 9.96
CA ALA A 129 -10.65 -5.77 8.61
C ALA A 129 -11.65 -5.07 7.70
N ARG A 130 -12.94 -5.39 7.86
CA ARG A 130 -14.00 -4.97 6.92
C ARG A 130 -15.38 -5.10 7.55
N VAL A 131 -16.35 -4.47 6.90
CA VAL A 131 -17.77 -4.54 7.22
C VAL A 131 -18.52 -5.08 6.01
N LEU A 132 -19.40 -6.04 6.23
CA LEU A 132 -20.17 -6.72 5.21
C LEU A 132 -21.66 -6.62 5.53
N LEU A 133 -22.48 -6.44 4.50
CA LEU A 133 -23.94 -6.47 4.60
C LEU A 133 -24.55 -6.95 3.29
N ILE A 134 -25.82 -7.34 3.35
CA ILE A 134 -26.65 -7.55 2.16
C ILE A 134 -27.80 -6.55 2.13
N CYS A 135 -28.21 -6.13 0.92
CA CYS A 135 -29.38 -5.27 0.76
C CYS A 135 -30.19 -5.55 -0.50
N LYS A 136 -31.46 -5.11 -0.49
CA LYS A 136 -32.31 -5.05 -1.69
C LYS A 136 -31.89 -3.94 -2.64
N GLU A 137 -32.24 -4.07 -3.92
CA GLU A 137 -31.78 -3.19 -4.99
C GLU A 137 -32.11 -1.70 -4.76
N ASN A 138 -33.30 -1.40 -4.23
CA ASN A 138 -33.74 -0.05 -3.90
C ASN A 138 -32.95 0.62 -2.76
N LEU A 139 -32.16 -0.13 -1.99
CA LEU A 139 -31.35 0.35 -0.87
C LEU A 139 -29.87 0.56 -1.25
N LYS A 140 -29.43 0.12 -2.44
CA LYS A 140 -28.05 0.34 -2.91
C LYS A 140 -27.57 1.79 -2.75
N PRO A 141 -28.36 2.84 -3.09
CA PRO A 141 -27.91 4.22 -2.96
C PRO A 141 -27.62 4.65 -1.52
N LEU A 142 -28.28 4.07 -0.50
CA LEU A 142 -28.02 4.38 0.90
C LEU A 142 -26.63 3.88 1.30
N TYR A 143 -26.33 2.62 0.99
CA TYR A 143 -25.07 1.98 1.38
C TYR A 143 -23.88 2.53 0.60
N SER A 144 -24.05 2.84 -0.69
CA SER A 144 -23.01 3.54 -1.45
C SER A 144 -22.69 4.92 -0.88
N ARG A 145 -23.69 5.67 -0.41
CA ARG A 145 -23.47 6.95 0.27
C ARG A 145 -22.79 6.82 1.63
N ALA A 146 -23.04 5.73 2.35
CA ALA A 146 -22.33 5.39 3.58
C ALA A 146 -20.88 4.89 3.32
N GLY A 147 -20.47 4.77 2.06
CA GLY A 147 -19.10 4.40 1.67
C GLY A 147 -18.88 2.92 1.33
N PHE A 148 -19.94 2.10 1.31
CA PHE A 148 -19.83 0.70 0.90
C PHE A 148 -19.72 0.55 -0.62
N THR A 149 -18.96 -0.44 -1.06
CA THR A 149 -18.83 -0.87 -2.45
C THR A 149 -19.66 -2.13 -2.70
N GLU A 150 -20.43 -2.16 -3.79
CA GLU A 150 -21.15 -3.36 -4.23
C GLU A 150 -20.16 -4.45 -4.66
N VAL A 151 -20.35 -5.67 -4.14
CA VAL A 151 -19.59 -6.86 -4.54
C VAL A 151 -20.32 -7.58 -5.68
N GLY A 152 -21.65 -7.70 -5.57
CA GLY A 152 -22.50 -8.36 -6.56
C GLY A 152 -23.69 -9.07 -5.92
N PRO A 153 -24.37 -9.98 -6.65
CA PRO A 153 -25.43 -10.81 -6.07
C PRO A 153 -24.93 -11.65 -4.89
N SER A 154 -25.65 -11.61 -3.77
CA SER A 154 -25.33 -12.37 -2.58
C SER A 154 -25.61 -13.86 -2.78
N SER A 155 -24.74 -14.72 -2.23
CA SER A 155 -25.00 -16.16 -2.11
C SER A 155 -25.96 -16.50 -0.96
N VAL A 156 -26.08 -15.60 0.03
CA VAL A 156 -27.04 -15.70 1.13
C VAL A 156 -28.40 -15.23 0.64
N VAL A 157 -29.40 -16.10 0.77
CA VAL A 157 -30.80 -15.85 0.42
C VAL A 157 -31.64 -15.67 1.69
N HIS A 158 -32.36 -14.56 1.78
CA HIS A 158 -33.38 -14.30 2.79
C HIS A 158 -34.69 -13.91 2.08
N GLY A 159 -35.72 -14.76 2.17
CA GLY A 159 -36.97 -14.53 1.43
C GLY A 159 -36.87 -14.87 -0.07
N GLN A 160 -37.75 -14.26 -0.88
CA GLN A 160 -37.88 -14.57 -2.32
C GLN A 160 -37.11 -13.63 -3.24
N ASP A 161 -36.74 -12.44 -2.77
CA ASP A 161 -36.08 -11.42 -3.59
C ASP A 161 -34.56 -11.62 -3.67
N GLN A 162 -33.94 -11.14 -4.75
CA GLN A 162 -32.47 -11.13 -4.88
C GLN A 162 -31.85 -10.07 -3.97
N TRP A 163 -30.86 -10.51 -3.18
CA TRP A 163 -30.03 -9.63 -2.34
C TRP A 163 -28.68 -9.37 -2.98
N TYR A 164 -28.10 -8.21 -2.71
CA TYR A 164 -26.77 -7.81 -3.19
C TYR A 164 -25.84 -7.60 -2.01
N GLU A 165 -24.64 -8.16 -2.09
CA GLU A 165 -23.60 -8.02 -1.07
C GLU A 165 -22.84 -6.71 -1.25
N PHE A 166 -22.60 -6.04 -0.13
CA PHE A 166 -21.85 -4.79 -0.02
C PHE A 166 -20.73 -4.95 1.00
N LYS A 167 -19.61 -4.31 0.70
CA LYS A 167 -18.39 -4.37 1.51
C LYS A 167 -17.84 -2.97 1.76
N LYS A 168 -17.32 -2.74 2.96
CA LYS A 168 -16.46 -1.60 3.30
C LYS A 168 -15.19 -2.14 3.93
N ASP A 169 -14.04 -1.96 3.29
CA ASP A 169 -12.76 -2.19 3.95
C ASP A 169 -12.51 -1.09 4.99
N ILE A 170 -12.07 -1.50 6.18
CA ILE A 170 -11.64 -0.59 7.24
C ILE A 170 -10.16 -0.33 7.01
N GLU A 171 -9.85 0.90 6.64
CA GLU A 171 -8.47 1.35 6.54
C GLU A 171 -7.97 1.59 7.96
N HIS A 172 -7.28 0.59 8.53
CA HIS A 172 -6.37 0.89 9.63
C HIS A 172 -5.26 1.75 9.02
N SER A 173 -5.36 3.08 9.18
CA SER A 173 -4.24 3.95 8.91
C SER A 173 -3.03 3.33 9.60
N PRO A 174 -2.00 2.87 8.88
CA PRO A 174 -0.81 2.37 9.55
C PRO A 174 -0.34 3.53 10.40
N ALA A 175 -0.37 3.35 11.74
CA ALA A 175 0.06 4.37 12.67
C ALA A 175 1.37 4.94 12.13
N GLN A 176 1.45 6.27 11.98
CA GLN A 176 2.69 6.89 11.52
C GLN A 176 3.84 6.30 12.34
N PRO A 177 4.85 5.70 11.69
CA PRO A 177 5.92 5.04 12.42
C PRO A 177 6.51 6.08 13.37
N SER A 178 6.59 5.73 14.66
CA SER A 178 7.07 6.66 15.68
C SER A 178 8.45 7.19 15.26
N GLN A 179 8.84 8.37 15.74
CA GLN A 179 10.19 8.91 15.48
C GLN A 179 11.27 7.89 15.83
N ALA A 180 11.06 7.06 16.86
CA ALA A 180 11.94 5.95 17.23
C ALA A 180 11.94 4.81 16.19
N SER A 181 10.79 4.45 15.63
CA SER A 181 10.66 3.44 14.56
C SER A 181 11.32 3.91 13.26
N ILE A 182 11.15 5.19 12.91
CA ILE A 182 11.82 5.81 11.76
C ILE A 182 13.33 5.84 11.99
N LEU A 183 13.78 6.27 13.18
CA LEU A 183 15.19 6.32 13.52
C LEU A 183 15.81 4.92 13.53
N ALA A 184 15.11 3.93 14.08
CA ALA A 184 15.54 2.53 14.05
C ALA A 184 15.61 1.97 12.63
N ALA A 185 14.64 2.28 11.77
CA ALA A 185 14.66 1.88 10.36
C ALA A 185 15.84 2.53 9.61
N LEU A 186 16.06 3.83 9.78
CA LEU A 186 17.20 4.55 9.18
C LEU A 186 18.55 4.02 9.70
N GLN A 187 18.66 3.74 10.99
CA GLN A 187 19.85 3.12 11.60
C GLN A 187 20.06 1.67 11.11
N SER A 188 18.99 0.91 10.90
CA SER A 188 19.07 -0.46 10.36
C SER A 188 19.49 -0.48 8.88
N GLN A 189 19.11 0.55 8.12
CA GLN A 189 19.56 0.71 6.73
C GLN A 189 21.05 1.10 6.67
N SER A 190 21.55 1.90 7.61
CA SER A 190 22.98 2.29 7.62
C SER A 190 23.91 1.18 8.14
N SER A 191 23.37 0.21 8.91
CA SER A 191 24.13 -0.91 9.48
C SER A 191 24.06 -2.22 8.67
N ARG A 192 23.36 -2.24 7.53
CA ARG A 192 23.32 -3.42 6.66
C ARG A 192 24.74 -3.68 6.11
N PRO A 193 25.32 -4.88 6.31
CA PRO A 193 26.63 -5.20 5.74
C PRO A 193 26.55 -5.02 4.22
N LYS A 194 27.40 -4.13 3.70
CA LYS A 194 27.44 -3.85 2.26
C LYS A 194 27.87 -5.11 1.54
N ARG A 195 27.13 -5.49 0.51
CA ARG A 195 27.43 -6.68 -0.28
C ARG A 195 28.82 -6.53 -0.91
N PRO A 196 29.64 -7.59 -0.92
CA PRO A 196 30.97 -7.52 -1.49
C PRO A 196 30.92 -7.07 -2.97
N GLN A 197 31.86 -6.22 -3.35
CA GLN A 197 32.11 -5.78 -4.72
C GLN A 197 33.54 -6.14 -5.10
N VAL A 198 33.79 -6.32 -6.39
CA VAL A 198 35.13 -6.56 -6.96
C VAL A 198 35.51 -5.45 -7.94
N SER A 199 36.80 -5.17 -8.07
CA SER A 199 37.32 -4.17 -9.02
C SER A 199 37.44 -4.76 -10.43
N TYR A 200 37.54 -3.89 -11.42
CA TYR A 200 37.76 -4.27 -12.82
C TYR A 200 38.98 -5.20 -13.02
N SER A 201 40.05 -4.98 -12.26
CA SER A 201 41.28 -5.79 -12.29
C SER A 201 41.11 -7.22 -11.78
N CYS A 202 39.98 -7.58 -11.15
CA CYS A 202 39.70 -8.95 -10.72
C CYS A 202 39.26 -9.87 -11.87
N PHE A 203 38.96 -9.31 -13.04
CA PHE A 203 38.51 -10.06 -14.21
C PHE A 203 39.67 -10.28 -15.19
N SER A 204 39.89 -11.53 -15.61
CA SER A 204 40.98 -11.87 -16.53
C SER A 204 40.64 -11.49 -17.98
N SER A 205 39.35 -11.54 -18.34
CA SER A 205 38.85 -11.21 -19.68
C SER A 205 37.65 -10.27 -19.59
N PRO A 206 37.83 -8.98 -19.22
CA PRO A 206 36.69 -8.10 -18.88
C PRO A 206 35.63 -7.96 -19.98
N ALA A 207 36.01 -7.96 -21.25
CA ALA A 207 35.06 -7.88 -22.36
C ALA A 207 34.11 -9.08 -22.45
N THR A 208 34.48 -10.23 -21.87
CA THR A 208 33.65 -11.44 -21.81
C THR A 208 33.05 -11.62 -20.43
N ASP A 209 33.85 -11.45 -19.37
CA ASP A 209 33.44 -11.71 -17.99
C ASP A 209 32.37 -10.71 -17.51
N LEU A 210 32.41 -9.48 -18.02
CA LEU A 210 31.50 -8.42 -17.61
C LEU A 210 30.26 -8.31 -18.49
N THR A 211 30.17 -9.06 -19.60
CA THR A 211 29.11 -8.88 -20.60
C THR A 211 28.25 -10.12 -20.80
N TYR A 212 27.02 -9.92 -21.28
CA TYR A 212 26.16 -10.97 -21.82
C TYR A 212 25.42 -10.43 -23.06
N THR A 213 24.94 -11.33 -23.90
CA THR A 213 24.13 -11.01 -25.08
C THR A 213 22.78 -11.71 -24.97
N ASP A 214 21.71 -11.06 -25.39
CA ASP A 214 20.40 -11.70 -25.50
C ASP A 214 20.29 -12.52 -26.79
N PRO A 215 19.47 -13.59 -26.83
CA PRO A 215 19.31 -14.40 -28.03
C PRO A 215 18.83 -13.57 -29.23
N GLY A 216 19.66 -13.49 -30.28
CA GLY A 216 19.35 -12.73 -31.50
C GLY A 216 19.77 -11.27 -31.47
N ASP A 217 20.38 -10.79 -30.38
CA ASP A 217 20.96 -9.45 -30.27
C ASP A 217 22.49 -9.53 -30.07
N PRO A 218 23.31 -9.00 -31.01
CA PRO A 218 24.76 -8.99 -30.83
C PRO A 218 25.24 -7.97 -29.76
N THR A 219 24.34 -7.16 -29.20
CA THR A 219 24.66 -6.14 -28.20
C THR A 219 25.13 -6.77 -26.90
N GLN A 220 26.28 -6.31 -26.41
CA GLN A 220 26.88 -6.76 -25.15
C GLN A 220 26.43 -5.86 -24.01
N TYR A 221 25.67 -6.42 -23.07
CA TYR A 221 25.16 -5.71 -21.89
C TYR A 221 25.92 -6.06 -20.63
N ASN A 222 25.95 -5.15 -19.64
CA ASN A 222 26.60 -5.41 -18.37
C ASN A 222 25.92 -6.56 -17.59
N THR A 223 26.67 -7.63 -17.32
CA THR A 223 26.23 -8.80 -16.54
C THR A 223 26.02 -8.47 -15.08
N HIS A 224 26.83 -7.57 -14.53
CA HIS A 224 26.82 -7.21 -13.10
C HIS A 224 26.23 -5.83 -12.87
N LYS A 225 25.66 -5.63 -11.68
CA LYS A 225 25.35 -4.28 -11.18
C LYS A 225 26.65 -3.51 -10.96
N LEU A 226 26.71 -2.27 -11.45
CA LEU A 226 27.84 -1.37 -11.29
C LEU A 226 27.67 -0.53 -10.03
N THR A 227 28.71 -0.42 -9.21
CA THR A 227 28.69 0.28 -7.93
C THR A 227 29.79 1.33 -7.82
N CYS A 228 29.67 2.23 -6.84
CA CYS A 228 30.74 3.15 -6.48
C CYS A 228 31.95 2.33 -5.98
N PRO A 229 33.15 2.49 -6.59
CA PRO A 229 34.30 1.64 -6.29
C PRO A 229 34.93 1.93 -4.92
N ARG A 230 34.51 3.00 -4.24
CA ARG A 230 34.96 3.27 -2.87
C ARG A 230 34.35 2.23 -1.93
N ASP A 231 35.21 1.45 -1.26
CA ASP A 231 34.83 0.34 -0.36
C ASP A 231 33.80 0.74 0.70
N VAL A 232 33.96 1.94 1.28
CA VAL A 232 33.04 2.46 2.30
C VAL A 232 31.73 3.02 1.73
N CYS A 233 31.61 3.22 0.41
CA CYS A 233 30.40 3.73 -0.25
C CYS A 233 29.58 2.61 -0.89
N GLY A 234 30.06 1.96 -1.96
CA GLY A 234 29.35 0.85 -2.61
C GLY A 234 27.95 1.18 -3.17
N SER A 235 27.62 2.47 -3.30
CA SER A 235 26.36 2.96 -3.90
C SER A 235 26.10 2.28 -5.23
N LEU A 236 24.85 1.93 -5.53
CA LEU A 236 24.48 1.42 -6.84
C LEU A 236 24.57 2.57 -7.87
N ILE A 237 25.30 2.37 -8.95
CA ILE A 237 25.44 3.35 -10.04
C ILE A 237 24.57 2.93 -11.22
N LEU A 238 24.64 1.65 -11.60
CA LEU A 238 23.93 1.12 -12.75
C LEU A 238 23.41 -0.29 -12.49
N SER A 239 22.14 -0.53 -12.85
CA SER A 239 21.52 -1.85 -12.79
C SER A 239 22.05 -2.79 -13.89
N ARG A 240 21.85 -4.11 -13.71
CA ARG A 240 22.23 -5.13 -14.71
C ARG A 240 21.46 -4.90 -16.01
N GLY A 241 22.11 -5.09 -17.16
CA GLY A 241 21.47 -5.03 -18.47
C GLY A 241 21.22 -3.62 -19.02
N VAL A 242 21.72 -2.58 -18.34
CA VAL A 242 21.46 -1.18 -18.71
C VAL A 242 22.63 -0.59 -19.53
N GLY A 243 23.86 -0.93 -19.17
CA GLY A 243 25.07 -0.44 -19.83
C GLY A 243 25.45 -1.32 -21.02
N VAL A 244 25.70 -0.68 -22.16
CA VAL A 244 26.18 -1.33 -23.38
C VAL A 244 27.71 -1.24 -23.44
N TRP A 245 28.39 -2.36 -23.70
CA TRP A 245 29.84 -2.43 -23.70
C TRP A 245 30.46 -1.86 -24.97
N HIS A 246 31.51 -1.08 -24.81
CA HIS A 246 32.38 -0.60 -25.88
C HIS A 246 33.85 -0.68 -25.47
N SER A 247 34.73 -0.90 -26.45
CA SER A 247 36.19 -0.85 -26.22
C SER A 247 36.67 0.58 -25.93
N ALA A 248 36.07 1.59 -26.57
CA ALA A 248 36.35 3.00 -26.34
C ALA A 248 35.16 3.88 -26.79
N PRO A 249 34.95 5.06 -26.16
CA PRO A 249 34.02 6.07 -26.65
C PRO A 249 34.61 6.82 -27.87
N PRO A 250 33.78 7.63 -28.59
CA PRO A 250 34.25 8.43 -29.74
C PRO A 250 35.37 9.43 -29.41
N SER A 251 35.42 9.90 -28.17
CA SER A 251 36.50 10.75 -27.66
C SER A 251 36.70 10.47 -26.18
N ILE A 252 37.94 10.53 -25.70
CA ILE A 252 38.27 10.30 -24.29
C ILE A 252 38.82 11.62 -23.72
N PRO A 253 38.14 12.26 -22.76
CA PRO A 253 38.66 13.44 -22.09
C PRO A 253 40.00 13.14 -21.39
N GLU A 254 40.97 14.06 -21.47
CA GLU A 254 42.34 13.86 -20.97
C GLU A 254 42.44 13.43 -19.49
N ILE A 255 41.41 13.76 -18.69
CA ILE A 255 41.35 13.39 -17.26
C ILE A 255 41.30 11.86 -17.04
N PHE A 256 40.88 11.09 -18.04
CA PHE A 256 40.88 9.63 -18.00
C PHE A 256 42.21 9.02 -18.46
N SER A 257 43.13 9.83 -19.00
CA SER A 257 44.49 9.41 -19.37
C SER A 257 45.51 9.63 -18.25
N LYS A 258 45.10 10.28 -17.15
CA LYS A 258 45.94 10.61 -16.00
C LYS A 258 45.49 9.81 -14.78
N SER A 259 46.44 9.43 -13.92
CA SER A 259 46.13 8.83 -12.61
C SER A 259 45.36 9.84 -11.76
N VAL A 260 44.15 9.49 -11.34
CA VAL A 260 43.31 10.34 -10.48
C VAL A 260 43.25 9.75 -9.06
N PRO A 261 43.43 10.55 -7.99
CA PRO A 261 43.30 10.07 -6.62
C PRO A 261 41.96 9.39 -6.37
N GLY A 262 41.99 8.19 -5.79
CA GLY A 262 40.80 7.39 -5.51
C GLY A 262 40.43 6.34 -6.57
N PHE A 263 41.20 6.25 -7.66
CA PHE A 263 41.10 5.18 -8.65
C PHE A 263 42.45 4.51 -8.86
N ASN A 264 42.47 3.18 -8.88
CA ASN A 264 43.63 2.41 -9.33
C ASN A 264 43.43 2.10 -10.81
N ASP A 265 43.71 3.07 -11.68
CA ASP A 265 43.57 2.90 -13.12
C ASP A 265 44.73 2.02 -13.64
N PRO A 266 44.48 0.80 -14.16
CA PRO A 266 45.50 0.07 -14.90
C PRO A 266 45.76 0.75 -16.25
N ASP A 267 46.99 0.63 -16.77
CA ASP A 267 47.45 1.26 -18.02
C ASP A 267 46.46 1.06 -19.19
N GLN A 268 45.74 2.14 -19.51
CA GLN A 268 45.14 2.53 -20.79
C GLN A 268 44.13 1.60 -21.53
N SER A 269 43.90 0.35 -21.14
CA SER A 269 43.04 -0.58 -21.91
C SER A 269 41.68 -0.93 -21.27
N SER A 270 41.11 -0.03 -20.47
CA SER A 270 39.79 -0.25 -19.85
C SER A 270 38.65 -0.07 -20.87
N GLY A 271 37.66 -0.96 -20.85
CA GLY A 271 36.43 -0.77 -21.62
C GLY A 271 35.51 0.30 -21.03
N TRP A 272 34.39 0.54 -21.70
CA TRP A 272 33.43 1.59 -21.37
C TRP A 272 31.99 1.10 -21.44
N TRP A 273 31.16 1.61 -20.55
CA TRP A 273 29.72 1.41 -20.56
C TRP A 273 29.02 2.64 -21.13
N LEU A 274 28.33 2.46 -22.25
CA LEU A 274 27.42 3.44 -22.82
C LEU A 274 26.05 3.29 -22.18
N VAL A 275 25.49 4.38 -21.69
CA VAL A 275 24.13 4.46 -21.14
C VAL A 275 23.33 5.47 -21.96
N THR A 276 22.16 5.05 -22.44
CA THR A 276 21.22 5.82 -23.26
C THR A 276 19.79 5.39 -22.90
N PRO A 277 18.74 6.13 -23.29
CA PRO A 277 18.73 7.43 -23.95
C PRO A 277 18.64 8.60 -22.95
N SER A 278 18.77 8.34 -21.64
CA SER A 278 18.48 9.33 -20.60
C SER A 278 19.32 9.08 -19.35
N PRO A 279 19.69 10.14 -18.61
CA PRO A 279 20.40 9.99 -17.34
C PRO A 279 19.55 9.30 -16.25
N MET A 280 18.23 9.14 -16.46
CA MET A 280 17.33 8.42 -15.55
C MET A 280 17.59 6.91 -15.50
N GLN A 281 18.46 6.39 -16.35
CA GLN A 281 18.91 4.99 -16.31
C GLN A 281 19.92 4.72 -15.18
N PHE A 282 20.53 5.78 -14.63
CA PHE A 282 21.40 5.68 -13.47
C PHE A 282 20.61 5.68 -12.17
N GLU A 283 21.16 5.02 -11.16
CA GLU A 283 20.55 4.92 -9.83
C GLU A 283 21.04 6.11 -8.97
N ASN A 284 22.35 6.22 -8.73
CA ASN A 284 22.95 7.29 -7.91
C ASN A 284 24.16 7.96 -8.60
N ILE A 285 23.92 8.65 -9.72
CA ILE A 285 24.95 9.44 -10.42
C ILE A 285 24.72 10.96 -10.27
N GLY A 286 25.80 11.70 -10.06
CA GLY A 286 25.84 13.16 -10.04
C GLY A 286 26.61 13.72 -11.24
N PHE A 287 26.27 14.94 -11.65
CA PHE A 287 26.87 15.63 -12.81
C PHE A 287 27.60 16.88 -12.36
N SER A 288 28.84 17.06 -12.82
CA SER A 288 29.56 18.32 -12.61
C SER A 288 28.91 19.48 -13.38
N LYS A 289 29.33 20.70 -13.03
CA LYS A 289 29.18 21.84 -13.95
C LYS A 289 29.91 21.54 -15.26
N ALA A 290 29.39 22.08 -16.36
CA ALA A 290 30.04 21.94 -17.65
C ALA A 290 31.41 22.63 -17.64
N VAL A 291 32.43 21.95 -18.17
CA VAL A 291 33.77 22.50 -18.39
C VAL A 291 33.97 22.87 -19.86
N GLU A 292 35.18 23.32 -20.21
CA GLU A 292 35.54 23.65 -21.59
C GLU A 292 35.21 22.50 -22.56
N GLY A 293 34.65 22.82 -23.72
CA GLY A 293 34.12 21.84 -24.67
C GLY A 293 32.72 21.30 -24.32
N GLY A 294 32.05 21.79 -23.28
CA GLY A 294 30.68 21.40 -22.91
C GLY A 294 30.60 20.02 -22.24
N ILE A 295 31.71 19.51 -21.73
CA ILE A 295 31.79 18.20 -21.06
C ILE A 295 31.28 18.33 -19.62
N LYS A 296 30.48 17.35 -19.18
CA LYS A 296 30.11 17.15 -17.78
C LYS A 296 30.68 15.82 -17.29
N TYR A 297 31.28 15.82 -16.12
CA TYR A 297 31.80 14.62 -15.50
C TYR A 297 30.79 13.97 -14.58
N LEU A 298 30.80 12.65 -14.57
CA LEU A 298 29.93 11.81 -13.76
C LEU A 298 30.64 11.46 -12.45
N SER A 299 29.90 11.55 -11.33
CA SER A 299 30.39 11.25 -9.99
C SER A 299 29.35 10.42 -9.23
N CYS A 300 29.76 9.73 -8.17
CA CYS A 300 28.82 9.05 -7.30
C CYS A 300 27.99 10.09 -6.51
N ALA A 301 26.66 10.04 -6.61
CA ALA A 301 25.79 11.01 -5.94
C ALA A 301 25.78 10.89 -4.40
N GLU A 302 26.25 9.78 -3.84
CA GLU A 302 26.30 9.58 -2.38
C GLU A 302 27.58 10.10 -1.72
N CYS A 303 28.72 10.07 -2.42
CA CYS A 303 30.02 10.34 -1.81
C CYS A 303 30.96 11.22 -2.64
N ASP A 304 30.42 11.79 -3.73
CA ASP A 304 31.08 12.69 -4.67
C ASP A 304 32.37 12.14 -5.30
N LEU A 305 32.57 10.82 -5.27
CA LEU A 305 33.72 10.20 -5.93
C LEU A 305 33.56 10.32 -7.46
N GLY A 306 34.54 10.91 -8.12
CA GLY A 306 34.59 11.03 -9.57
C GLY A 306 35.96 11.52 -10.07
N PRO A 307 36.17 11.56 -11.40
CA PRO A 307 35.17 11.30 -12.43
C PRO A 307 35.07 9.80 -12.77
N LEU A 308 33.87 9.24 -12.63
CA LEU A 308 33.52 7.87 -13.02
C LEU A 308 33.31 7.74 -14.53
N GLY A 309 32.95 8.85 -15.17
CA GLY A 309 32.54 8.91 -16.57
C GLY A 309 32.29 10.34 -17.01
N TRP A 310 31.74 10.51 -18.20
CA TRP A 310 31.45 11.83 -18.76
C TRP A 310 30.29 11.80 -19.76
N CYS A 311 29.74 12.98 -20.06
CA CYS A 311 28.78 13.22 -21.14
C CYS A 311 28.96 14.64 -21.71
N VAL A 312 28.27 14.94 -22.81
CA VAL A 312 28.25 16.28 -23.42
C VAL A 312 26.94 16.98 -23.09
N GLU A 313 26.99 18.24 -22.67
CA GLU A 313 25.81 19.02 -22.26
C GLU A 313 24.84 19.30 -23.42
N LYS A 314 25.37 19.55 -24.62
CA LYS A 314 24.60 19.85 -25.83
C LYS A 314 24.96 18.85 -26.93
N GLY A 315 24.58 17.59 -26.73
CA GLY A 315 24.92 16.48 -27.63
C GLY A 315 23.86 15.38 -27.61
N PRO A 316 24.13 14.24 -28.29
CA PRO A 316 23.31 13.05 -28.16
C PRO A 316 23.25 12.61 -26.68
N SER A 317 22.13 12.01 -26.26
CA SER A 317 21.89 11.58 -24.88
C SER A 317 22.69 10.31 -24.52
N GLU A 318 24.01 10.42 -24.64
CA GLU A 318 24.99 9.37 -24.38
C GLU A 318 25.80 9.70 -23.13
N PHE A 319 25.88 8.73 -22.24
CA PHE A 319 26.59 8.83 -20.98
C PHE A 319 27.60 7.70 -20.90
N TRP A 320 28.88 8.05 -20.78
CA TRP A 320 29.98 7.10 -20.87
C TRP A 320 30.59 6.89 -19.48
N LEU A 321 30.50 5.67 -18.94
CA LEU A 321 31.20 5.26 -17.72
C LEU A 321 32.45 4.48 -18.06
N ASN A 322 33.56 4.77 -17.39
CA ASN A 322 34.77 3.98 -17.54
C ASN A 322 34.65 2.70 -16.70
N ALA A 323 34.84 1.53 -17.33
CA ALA A 323 34.70 0.24 -16.68
C ALA A 323 35.72 0.01 -15.55
N SER A 324 36.90 0.65 -15.57
CA SER A 324 37.89 0.56 -14.48
C SER A 324 37.53 1.41 -13.26
N ARG A 325 36.63 2.39 -13.42
CA ARG A 325 36.27 3.36 -12.39
C ARG A 325 34.95 3.06 -11.69
N VAL A 326 34.46 1.82 -11.81
CA VAL A 326 33.28 1.31 -11.12
C VAL A 326 33.59 -0.02 -10.45
N GLY A 327 32.85 -0.34 -9.39
CA GLY A 327 32.84 -1.67 -8.77
C GLY A 327 31.80 -2.58 -9.42
N TYR A 328 31.99 -3.89 -9.26
CA TYR A 328 31.09 -4.90 -9.81
C TYR A 328 30.56 -5.79 -8.68
N ARG A 329 29.24 -5.92 -8.60
CA ARG A 329 28.59 -6.82 -7.65
C ARG A 329 28.37 -8.19 -8.29
N THR A 330 29.09 -9.20 -7.82
CA THR A 330 29.12 -10.57 -8.37
C THR A 330 28.07 -11.51 -7.77
N ALA A 331 27.15 -11.01 -6.92
CA ALA A 331 26.02 -11.75 -6.33
C ALA A 331 24.76 -10.89 -6.08
#